data_AF-A0AAW7VKT8-F1
#
_entry.id   AF-A0AAW7VKT8-F1
#
_cell.length_a   1.000
_cell.length_b   1.000
_cell.length_c   1.000
_cell.angle_alpha   90.00
_cell.angle_beta   90.00
_cell.angle_gamma   90.00
#
_symmetry.space_group_name_H-M   'P 1'
#
loop_
_entity.id
_entity.type
_entity.pdbx_description
1 polymer ?
#
loop_
_entity_poly.entity_id
_entity_poly.type
_entity_poly.pdbx_seq_one_letter_code
_entity_poly.pdbx_strand_id
1 'polypeptide(L)'
;FRAAFEDDELILPKHEDVINDLGAIQLLRGVPGIDDARTKGSDGRKRHGDAAVAIFLGFLASKDDCHRYELHRLNRPAKPEEGNTRRQMKLTRGLKNEGGLL
;
A
#
# COMPACT_ATOMS: atom_id res chain seq x y z
N PHE A 1 -17.74 -3.30 6.25
CA PHE A 1 -17.68 -4.09 5.01
C PHE A 1 -18.92 -4.95 4.82
N ARG A 2 -19.30 -5.82 5.77
CA ARG A 2 -20.60 -6.53 5.69
C ARG A 2 -21.80 -5.59 5.49
N ALA A 3 -21.88 -4.50 6.27
CA ALA A 3 -22.94 -3.49 6.11
C ALA A 3 -23.03 -2.93 4.68
N ALA A 4 -21.90 -2.73 3.98
CA ALA A 4 -21.90 -2.21 2.61
C ALA A 4 -22.60 -3.15 1.61
N PHE A 5 -22.69 -4.45 1.90
CA PHE A 5 -23.51 -5.39 1.15
C PHE A 5 -24.98 -5.35 1.57
N GLU A 6 -25.26 -5.18 2.85
CA GLU A 6 -26.62 -5.11 3.40
C GLU A 6 -27.33 -3.80 2.98
N ASP A 7 -26.55 -2.74 2.79
CA ASP A 7 -27.00 -1.40 2.40
C ASP A 7 -26.95 -1.16 0.87
N ASP A 8 -26.67 -2.19 0.06
CA ASP A 8 -26.53 -2.12 -1.40
C ASP A 8 -25.51 -1.05 -1.90
N GLU A 9 -24.43 -0.80 -1.15
CA GLU A 9 -23.39 0.17 -1.53
C GLU A 9 -22.39 -0.37 -2.58
N LEU A 10 -22.35 -1.68 -2.81
CA LEU A 10 -21.35 -2.34 -3.66
C LEU A 10 -21.95 -2.92 -4.94
N ILE A 11 -21.38 -2.54 -6.09
CA ILE A 11 -21.66 -3.18 -7.38
C ILE A 11 -20.47 -4.08 -7.72
N LEU A 12 -20.72 -5.39 -7.86
CA LEU A 12 -19.67 -6.39 -8.09
C LEU A 12 -19.72 -7.02 -9.48
N PRO A 13 -18.58 -7.50 -10.00
CA PRO A 13 -18.56 -8.37 -11.18
C PRO A 13 -19.37 -9.65 -10.96
N LYS A 14 -20.22 -10.01 -11.93
CA LYS A 14 -21.04 -11.22 -11.89
C LYS A 14 -20.22 -12.46 -12.27
N HIS A 15 -19.29 -12.84 -11.41
CA HIS A 15 -18.40 -13.97 -11.65
C HIS A 15 -18.35 -14.89 -10.42
N GLU A 16 -18.45 -16.21 -10.64
CA GLU A 16 -18.48 -17.21 -9.56
C GLU A 16 -17.26 -17.09 -8.64
N ASP A 17 -16.08 -16.98 -9.23
CA ASP A 17 -14.83 -16.77 -8.49
C ASP A 17 -14.86 -15.56 -7.54
N VAL A 18 -15.51 -14.45 -7.90
CA VAL A 18 -15.63 -13.28 -7.00
C VAL A 18 -16.53 -13.62 -5.82
N ILE A 19 -17.62 -14.34 -6.06
CA ILE A 19 -18.56 -14.78 -5.02
C ILE A 19 -17.88 -15.77 -4.07
N ASN A 20 -17.16 -16.75 -4.61
CA ASN A 20 -16.44 -17.76 -3.84
C ASN A 20 -15.37 -17.13 -2.93
N ASP A 21 -14.63 -16.13 -3.43
CA ASP A 21 -13.64 -15.41 -2.63
C ASP A 21 -14.29 -14.63 -1.49
N LEU A 22 -15.39 -13.92 -1.76
CA LEU A 22 -16.12 -13.16 -0.73
C LEU A 22 -16.72 -14.08 0.33
N GLY A 23 -17.24 -15.24 -0.09
CA GLY A 23 -17.76 -16.27 0.81
C GLY A 23 -16.70 -16.95 1.67
N ALA A 24 -15.42 -16.82 1.33
CA ALA A 24 -14.32 -17.41 2.11
C ALA A 24 -13.98 -16.60 3.38
N ILE A 25 -14.52 -15.38 3.53
CA ILE A 25 -14.29 -14.53 4.71
C ILE A 25 -14.95 -15.16 5.94
N GLN A 26 -14.16 -15.38 6.99
CA GLN A 26 -14.57 -15.99 8.25
C GLN A 26 -13.98 -15.24 9.44
N LEU A 27 -14.55 -15.42 10.63
CA LEU A 27 -13.99 -14.89 11.88
C LEU A 27 -12.94 -15.86 12.43
N LEU A 28 -11.67 -15.52 12.25
CA LEU A 28 -10.53 -16.28 12.77
C LEU A 28 -10.08 -15.66 14.09
N ARG A 29 -10.39 -16.32 15.22
CA ARG A 29 -10.04 -15.84 16.58
C ARG A 29 -10.53 -14.41 16.86
N GLY A 30 -11.72 -14.08 16.36
CA GLY A 30 -12.33 -12.75 16.49
C GLY A 30 -11.88 -11.73 15.45
N VAL A 31 -10.94 -12.05 14.57
CA VAL A 31 -10.49 -11.18 13.47
C VAL A 31 -11.08 -11.70 12.15
N PRO A 32 -11.82 -10.87 11.39
CA PRO A 32 -12.24 -11.24 10.05
C PRO A 32 -11.03 -11.51 9.15
N GLY A 33 -10.99 -12.67 8.50
CA GLY A 33 -9.89 -13.08 7.64
C GLY A 33 -10.31 -14.19 6.70
N ILE A 34 -9.37 -14.61 5.85
CA ILE A 34 -9.54 -15.75 4.95
C ILE A 34 -8.62 -16.84 5.48
N ASP A 35 -9.17 -18.05 5.66
CA ASP A 35 -8.39 -19.20 6.13
C ASP A 35 -7.45 -19.68 5.01
N ASP A 36 -6.38 -20.39 5.36
CA ASP A 36 -5.37 -20.89 4.42
C ASP A 36 -5.89 -22.07 3.56
N ALA A 37 -7.17 -22.43 3.76
CA ALA A 37 -7.92 -23.39 2.98
C ALA A 37 -8.04 -22.92 1.52
N ARG A 38 -7.29 -23.57 0.63
CA ARG A 38 -7.23 -23.21 -0.79
C ARG A 38 -8.40 -23.81 -1.56
N THR A 39 -9.27 -22.95 -2.09
CA THR A 39 -10.31 -23.34 -3.04
C THR A 39 -9.75 -23.42 -4.46
N LYS A 40 -10.40 -24.20 -5.34
CA LYS A 40 -10.07 -24.24 -6.77
C LYS A 40 -10.97 -23.26 -7.53
N GLY A 41 -10.37 -22.46 -8.39
CA GLY A 41 -11.07 -21.54 -9.29
C GLY A 41 -11.73 -22.23 -10.46
N SER A 42 -12.55 -21.47 -11.17
CA SER A 42 -13.13 -21.88 -12.46
C SER A 42 -12.08 -22.26 -13.52
N ASP A 43 -10.88 -21.68 -13.41
CA ASP A 43 -9.70 -21.98 -14.25
C ASP A 43 -8.87 -23.20 -13.75
N GLY A 44 -9.31 -23.84 -12.68
CA GLY A 44 -8.64 -24.98 -12.05
C GLY A 44 -7.44 -24.63 -11.19
N ARG A 45 -7.09 -23.34 -11.02
CA ARG A 45 -5.98 -22.89 -10.19
C ARG A 45 -6.40 -22.72 -8.74
N LYS A 46 -5.40 -22.71 -7.85
CA LYS A 46 -5.62 -22.44 -6.42
C LYS A 46 -5.97 -20.97 -6.24
N ARG A 47 -6.98 -20.69 -5.43
CA ARG A 47 -7.41 -19.32 -5.10
C ARG A 47 -7.17 -19.04 -3.63
N HIS A 48 -6.78 -17.80 -3.37
CA HIS A 48 -6.36 -17.32 -2.06
C HIS A 48 -7.39 -16.33 -1.46
N GLY A 49 -8.41 -15.94 -2.22
CA GLY A 49 -9.36 -14.91 -1.79
C GLY A 49 -8.99 -13.49 -2.22
N ASP A 50 -8.06 -13.34 -3.17
CA ASP A 50 -7.52 -12.04 -3.56
C ASP A 50 -8.59 -11.07 -4.07
N ALA A 51 -9.68 -11.57 -4.69
CA ALA A 51 -10.77 -10.70 -5.13
C ALA A 51 -11.48 -10.05 -3.94
N ALA A 52 -11.69 -10.78 -2.85
CA ALA A 52 -12.33 -10.26 -1.64
C ALA A 52 -11.46 -9.17 -1.00
N VAL A 53 -10.15 -9.39 -0.91
CA VAL A 53 -9.20 -8.40 -0.39
C VAL A 53 -9.15 -7.16 -1.28
N ALA A 54 -9.11 -7.34 -2.60
CA ALA A 54 -9.10 -6.24 -3.55
C ALA A 54 -10.37 -5.37 -3.45
N ILE A 55 -11.56 -5.98 -3.35
CA ILE A 55 -12.83 -5.27 -3.17
C ILE A 55 -12.85 -4.54 -1.83
N PHE A 56 -12.37 -5.17 -0.75
CA PHE A 56 -12.30 -4.54 0.56
C PHE A 56 -11.41 -3.29 0.56
N LEU A 57 -10.21 -3.39 -0.01
CA LEU A 57 -9.30 -2.24 -0.13
C LEU A 57 -9.88 -1.15 -1.04
N GLY A 58 -10.54 -1.53 -2.14
CA GLY A 58 -11.24 -0.58 -3.01
C GLY A 58 -12.37 0.16 -2.30
N PHE A 59 -13.13 -0.53 -1.45
CA PHE A 59 -14.16 0.08 -0.63
C PHE A 59 -13.59 1.03 0.43
N LEU A 60 -12.47 0.69 1.08
CA LEU A 60 -11.83 1.62 2.01
C LEU A 60 -11.31 2.86 1.30
N ALA A 61 -10.64 2.68 0.16
CA ALA A 61 -10.11 3.78 -0.63
C ALA A 61 -11.21 4.72 -1.15
N SER A 62 -12.42 4.21 -1.43
CA SER A 62 -13.54 5.06 -1.88
C SER A 62 -14.16 5.90 -0.77
N LYS A 63 -13.93 5.55 0.50
CA LYS A 63 -14.38 6.32 1.68
C LYS A 63 -13.27 7.21 2.26
N ASP A 64 -12.04 7.09 1.75
CA ASP A 64 -10.90 7.88 2.20
C ASP A 64 -10.95 9.30 1.64
N ASP A 65 -10.37 10.25 2.37
CA ASP A 65 -10.37 11.65 1.95
C ASP A 65 -9.41 11.89 0.78
N CYS A 66 -9.86 12.65 -0.21
CA CYS A 66 -9.02 13.02 -1.34
C CYS A 66 -7.95 14.04 -0.89
N HIS A 67 -6.73 13.58 -0.64
CA HIS A 67 -5.61 14.45 -0.33
C HIS A 67 -4.94 14.98 -1.59
N ARG A 68 -5.16 16.28 -1.87
CA ARG A 68 -4.41 16.98 -2.91
C ARG A 68 -3.05 17.41 -2.39
N TYR A 69 -2.00 16.79 -2.90
CA TYR A 69 -0.64 17.23 -2.65
C TYR A 69 -0.24 18.33 -3.65
N GLU A 70 0.30 19.42 -3.13
CA GLU A 70 0.84 20.50 -3.95
C GLU A 70 2.36 20.37 -4.09
N LEU A 71 2.87 20.69 -5.27
CA LEU A 71 4.31 20.65 -5.53
C LEU A 71 4.97 21.90 -4.94
N HIS A 72 5.65 21.76 -3.81
CA HIS A 72 6.54 22.79 -3.32
C HIS A 72 7.93 22.62 -3.97
N ARG A 73 8.22 23.42 -5.00
CA ARG A 73 9.57 23.45 -5.58
C ARG A 73 10.51 24.19 -4.63
N LEU A 74 11.55 23.52 -4.16
CA LEU A 74 12.65 24.21 -3.50
C LEU A 74 13.42 25.01 -4.55
N ASN A 75 13.48 26.33 -4.38
CA ASN A 75 14.37 27.15 -5.18
C ASN A 75 15.81 26.73 -4.88
N ARG A 76 16.49 26.20 -5.90
CA ARG A 76 17.94 26.05 -5.83
C ARG A 76 18.52 27.46 -5.68
N PRO A 77 19.24 27.78 -4.59
CA PRO A 77 19.86 29.09 -4.47
C PRO A 77 20.82 29.28 -5.67
N ALA A 78 20.71 30.43 -6.34
CA ALA A 78 21.48 30.76 -7.54
C ALA A 78 22.99 30.92 -7.28
N LYS A 79 23.39 30.98 -6.02
CA LYS A 79 24.78 30.90 -5.58
C LYS A 79 24.92 29.69 -4.67
N PRO A 80 25.96 28.85 -4.81
CA PRO A 80 26.42 28.13 -3.65
C PRO A 80 26.71 29.20 -2.60
N GLU A 81 25.97 29.19 -1.49
CA GLU A 81 26.43 29.83 -0.26
C GLU A 81 27.90 29.45 -0.14
N GLU A 82 28.80 30.44 -0.04
CA GLU A 82 30.18 30.20 0.36
C GLU A 82 30.11 29.66 1.79
N GLY A 83 29.83 28.36 1.86
CA GLY A 83 29.70 27.63 3.09
C GLY A 83 31.03 27.77 3.77
N ASN A 84 31.05 28.56 4.84
CA ASN A 84 32.08 28.54 5.84
C ASN A 84 32.53 27.09 6.01
N THR A 85 33.74 26.79 5.54
CA THR A 85 34.34 25.45 5.43
C THR A 85 34.57 24.77 6.79
N ARG A 86 33.90 25.28 7.83
CA ARG A 86 33.97 24.88 9.24
C ARG A 86 32.69 24.29 9.81
N ARG A 87 31.66 23.94 9.03
CA ARG A 87 30.67 22.95 9.52
C ARG A 87 31.28 21.56 9.42
N GLN A 88 32.21 21.29 10.32
CA GLN A 88 32.77 19.98 10.58
C GLN A 88 31.65 19.08 11.12
N MET A 89 31.05 18.26 10.25
CA MET A 89 30.16 17.19 10.70
C MET A 89 31.02 16.08 11.31
N LYS A 90 30.84 15.80 12.60
CA LYS A 90 31.41 14.61 13.24
C LYS A 90 30.68 13.38 12.70
N LEU A 91 31.19 12.81 11.62
CA LEU A 91 30.83 11.46 11.17
C LEU A 91 31.46 10.46 12.15
N THR A 92 30.69 10.03 13.13
CA THR A 92 31.05 8.84 13.91
C THR A 92 30.69 7.60 13.08
N ARG A 93 31.71 6.78 12.80
CA ARG A 93 31.75 5.61 11.90
C ARG A 93 31.88 5.90 10.41
N GLY A 94 33.13 5.93 9.95
CA GLY A 94 33.56 4.91 8.99
C GLY A 94 33.83 5.32 7.55
N LEU A 95 33.53 6.54 7.12
CA LEU A 95 33.94 7.02 5.79
C LEU A 95 35.08 8.03 5.92
N LYS A 96 36.30 7.60 5.56
CA LYS A 96 37.43 8.50 5.39
C LYS A 96 37.28 9.20 4.04
N ASN A 97 37.31 10.54 4.05
CA ASN A 97 37.48 11.33 2.84
C ASN A 97 38.95 11.19 2.40
N GLU A 98 39.27 10.20 1.57
CA GLU A 98 40.54 10.16 0.85
C GLU A 98 40.43 11.08 -0.36
N GLY A 99 41.17 12.18 -0.31
CA GLY A 99 41.26 13.14 -1.39
C GLY A 99 42.02 12.56 -2.57
N GLY A 100 41.41 12.68 -3.75
CA GLY A 100 42.04 12.99 -5.03
C GLY A 100 43.10 12.03 -5.57
N LEU A 101 42.77 11.35 -6.66
CA LEU A 101 43.77 10.99 -7.67
C LEU A 101 44.31 12.26 -8.33
N LEU A 102 45.61 12.49 -8.19
CA LEU A 102 46.53 13.09 -9.17
C LEU A 102 47.94 12.57 -8.88
#